data_AF-A0A1F8LY81-F1
#
_entry.id   AF-A0A1F8LY81-F1
#
_cell.length_a   1.000
_cell.length_b   1.000
_cell.length_c   1.000
_cell.angle_alpha   90.00
_cell.angle_beta   90.00
_cell.angle_gamma   90.00
#
_symmetry.space_group_name_H-M   'P 1'
#
loop_
_entity.id
_entity.type
_entity.pdbx_description
1 polymer ?
#
loop_
_entity_poly.entity_id
_entity_poly.type
_entity_poly.pdbx_seq_one_letter_code
_entity_poly.pdbx_strand_id
1 'polypeptide(L)'
;MQCRSHSAQLGRLYNDFKVANCEILLILGEPVEKAKRYAEILHLPFPVLSDPERRVYHRYGLEKAMIFIQRTASIVIDRGGVIRYLKSVTNPMVWLQESQELLSFVKSMAKDG
;
A
#
# COMPACT_ATOMS: atom_id res chain seq x y z
N MET A 1 -8.75 12.37 -4.69
CA MET A 1 -7.52 13.20 -4.56
C MET A 1 -6.54 12.60 -3.55
N GLN A 2 -6.99 12.11 -2.40
CA GLN A 2 -6.08 11.63 -1.34
C GLN A 2 -5.35 10.30 -1.62
N CYS A 3 -5.97 9.34 -2.32
CA CYS A 3 -5.25 8.10 -2.71
C CYS A 3 -4.03 8.39 -3.58
N ARG A 4 -4.14 9.36 -4.52
CA ARG A 4 -3.01 9.83 -5.35
C ARG A 4 -1.92 10.48 -4.50
N SER A 5 -2.32 11.31 -3.53
CA SER A 5 -1.37 11.95 -2.60
C SER A 5 -0.60 10.90 -1.78
N HIS A 6 -1.29 9.89 -1.26
CA HIS A 6 -0.69 8.80 -0.51
C HIS A 6 0.27 7.96 -1.38
N SER A 7 -0.14 7.55 -2.59
CA SER A 7 0.74 6.84 -3.53
C SER A 7 1.99 7.67 -3.87
N ALA A 8 1.84 8.98 -4.10
CA ALA A 8 2.96 9.88 -4.36
C ALA A 8 3.87 10.06 -3.13
N GLN A 9 3.31 10.10 -1.92
CA GLN A 9 4.06 10.15 -0.66
C GLN A 9 4.92 8.89 -0.50
N LEU A 10 4.36 7.72 -0.73
CA LEU A 10 5.11 6.46 -0.75
C LEU A 10 6.21 6.49 -1.83
N GLY A 11 5.93 7.08 -3.00
CA GLY A 11 6.93 7.28 -4.05
C GLY A 11 8.12 8.11 -3.58
N ARG A 12 7.88 9.21 -2.86
CA ARG A 12 8.95 10.03 -2.28
C ARG A 12 9.79 9.30 -1.23
N LEU A 13 9.16 8.45 -0.43
CA LEU A 13 9.81 7.67 0.63
C LEU A 13 10.42 6.36 0.13
N TYR A 14 10.23 6.00 -1.13
CA TYR A 14 10.58 4.66 -1.62
C TYR A 14 12.06 4.31 -1.43
N ASN A 15 12.96 5.27 -1.62
CA ASN A 15 14.38 5.03 -1.37
C ASN A 15 14.67 4.70 0.10
N ASP A 16 13.97 5.30 1.06
CA ASP A 16 14.10 4.95 2.47
C ASP A 16 13.62 3.53 2.76
N PHE A 17 12.52 3.08 2.12
CA PHE A 17 12.05 1.70 2.23
C PHE A 17 13.08 0.73 1.64
N LYS A 18 13.67 1.06 0.48
CA LYS A 18 14.73 0.26 -0.16
C LYS A 18 15.97 0.13 0.71
N VAL A 19 16.42 1.22 1.33
CA VAL A 19 17.54 1.21 2.30
C VAL A 19 17.21 0.33 3.50
N ALA A 20 15.95 0.30 3.94
CA ALA A 20 15.46 -0.60 4.98
C ALA A 20 15.13 -2.03 4.47
N ASN A 21 15.62 -2.40 3.28
CA ASN A 21 15.46 -3.72 2.67
C ASN A 21 13.98 -4.14 2.47
N CYS A 22 13.13 -3.17 2.14
CA CYS A 22 11.70 -3.32 1.93
C CYS A 22 11.29 -2.84 0.53
N GLU A 23 10.45 -3.64 -0.13
CA GLU A 23 9.82 -3.28 -1.41
C GLU A 23 8.38 -2.82 -1.18
N ILE A 24 7.88 -1.93 -2.04
CA ILE A 24 6.48 -1.50 -2.04
C ILE A 24 5.76 -2.16 -3.21
N LEU A 25 4.57 -2.70 -2.96
CA LEU A 25 3.62 -3.12 -4.00
C LEU A 25 2.30 -2.39 -3.77
N LEU A 26 1.90 -1.54 -4.71
CA LEU A 26 0.60 -0.89 -4.65
C LEU A 26 -0.44 -1.76 -5.37
N ILE A 27 -1.60 -2.00 -4.73
CA ILE A 27 -2.68 -2.78 -5.33
C ILE A 27 -3.86 -1.85 -5.63
N LEU A 28 -4.35 -1.87 -6.87
CA LEU A 28 -5.50 -1.11 -7.32
C LEU A 28 -6.60 -2.04 -7.82
N GLY A 29 -7.84 -1.83 -7.38
CA GLY A 29 -9.01 -2.54 -7.88
C GLY A 29 -9.46 -2.13 -9.29
N GLU A 30 -8.60 -1.47 -10.06
CA GLU A 30 -8.88 -1.00 -11.42
C GLU A 30 -8.26 -1.95 -12.47
N PRO A 31 -8.81 -2.01 -13.69
CA PRO A 31 -8.20 -2.73 -14.82
C PRO A 31 -6.76 -2.29 -15.12
N VAL A 32 -6.01 -3.16 -15.80
CA VAL A 32 -4.57 -3.00 -16.02
C VAL A 32 -4.21 -1.70 -16.75
N GLU A 33 -5.03 -1.28 -17.72
CA GLU A 33 -4.82 -0.04 -18.48
C GLU A 33 -4.88 1.19 -17.59
N LYS A 34 -5.84 1.21 -16.65
CA LYS A 34 -5.99 2.30 -15.69
C LYS A 34 -4.92 2.27 -14.62
N ALA A 35 -4.53 1.08 -14.14
CA ALA A 35 -3.45 0.92 -13.17
C ALA A 35 -2.11 1.38 -13.76
N LYS A 36 -1.83 1.02 -15.02
CA LYS A 36 -0.66 1.48 -15.77
C LYS A 36 -0.63 3.00 -15.91
N ARG A 37 -1.73 3.60 -16.39
CA ARG A 37 -1.87 5.06 -16.50
C ARG A 37 -1.70 5.76 -15.15
N TYR A 38 -2.19 5.16 -14.07
CA TYR A 38 -2.05 5.69 -12.72
C TYR A 38 -0.59 5.74 -12.28
N ALA A 39 0.16 4.66 -12.50
CA ALA A 39 1.59 4.59 -12.19
C ALA A 39 2.41 5.61 -13.00
N GLU A 40 2.10 5.76 -14.29
CA GLU A 40 2.77 6.70 -15.21
C GLU A 40 2.53 8.16 -14.79
N ILE A 41 1.28 8.55 -14.53
CA ILE A 41 0.93 9.94 -14.14
C ILE A 41 1.61 10.35 -12.83
N LEU A 42 1.78 9.41 -11.91
CA LEU A 42 2.38 9.67 -10.60
C LEU A 42 3.89 9.38 -10.56
N HIS A 43 4.49 8.94 -11.66
CA HIS A 43 5.89 8.52 -11.74
C HIS A 43 6.28 7.57 -10.60
N LEU A 44 5.44 6.56 -10.31
CA LEU A 44 5.65 5.67 -9.18
C LEU A 44 6.91 4.81 -9.40
N PRO A 45 7.86 4.80 -8.44
CA PRO A 45 9.12 4.06 -8.59
C PRO A 45 9.01 2.58 -8.21
N PHE A 46 7.78 2.08 -7.99
CA PHE A 46 7.50 0.72 -7.53
C PHE A 46 6.35 0.08 -8.32
N PRO A 47 6.25 -1.27 -8.33
CA PRO A 47 5.20 -1.97 -9.05
C PRO A 47 3.78 -1.65 -8.57
N VAL A 48 2.83 -1.66 -9.53
CA VAL A 48 1.40 -1.53 -9.27
C VAL A 48 0.68 -2.76 -9.79
N LEU A 49 -0.02 -3.48 -8.91
CA LEU A 49 -0.85 -4.63 -9.25
C LEU A 49 -2.28 -4.18 -9.55
N SER A 50 -2.82 -4.65 -10.68
CA SER A 50 -4.24 -4.54 -11.03
C SER A 50 -5.01 -5.74 -10.47
N ASP A 51 -6.04 -5.49 -9.67
CA ASP A 51 -6.89 -6.50 -9.03
C ASP A 51 -8.38 -6.20 -9.25
N PRO A 52 -8.86 -6.18 -10.52
CA PRO A 52 -10.23 -5.79 -10.86
C PRO A 52 -11.28 -6.74 -10.24
N GLU A 53 -10.92 -8.01 -10.06
CA GLU A 53 -11.77 -9.04 -9.43
C GLU A 53 -11.64 -9.06 -7.90
N ARG A 54 -10.81 -8.19 -7.32
CA ARG A 54 -10.60 -8.05 -5.87
C ARG A 54 -10.11 -9.32 -5.18
N ARG A 55 -9.48 -10.23 -5.92
CA ARG A 55 -9.00 -11.51 -5.40
C ARG A 55 -7.98 -11.29 -4.29
N VAL A 56 -7.12 -10.28 -4.42
CA VAL A 56 -6.12 -9.96 -3.39
C VAL A 56 -6.80 -9.32 -2.17
N TYR A 57 -7.72 -8.39 -2.37
CA TYR A 57 -8.50 -7.80 -1.28
C TYR A 57 -9.21 -8.87 -0.43
N HIS A 58 -9.85 -9.85 -1.07
CA HIS A 58 -10.52 -10.96 -0.38
C HIS A 58 -9.55 -11.80 0.44
N ARG A 59 -8.35 -12.10 -0.10
CA ARG A 59 -7.32 -12.88 0.61
C ARG A 59 -6.81 -12.18 1.88
N TYR A 60 -6.86 -10.86 1.94
CA TYR A 60 -6.47 -10.07 3.11
C TYR A 60 -7.67 -9.61 3.97
N GLY A 61 -8.88 -10.14 3.73
CA GLY A 61 -10.07 -9.79 4.53
C GLY A 61 -10.53 -8.34 4.38
N LEU A 62 -10.16 -7.68 3.26
CA LEU A 62 -10.52 -6.29 2.95
C LEU A 62 -11.85 -6.19 2.20
N GLU A 63 -12.81 -6.99 2.64
CA GLU A 63 -14.15 -7.00 2.04
C GLU A 63 -14.85 -5.65 2.24
N LYS A 64 -15.87 -5.39 1.42
CA LYS A 64 -16.68 -4.18 1.55
C LYS A 64 -17.27 -4.11 2.96
N ALA A 65 -16.98 -3.03 3.69
CA ALA A 65 -17.58 -2.82 5.01
C ALA A 65 -19.09 -2.54 4.91
N MET A 66 -19.51 -1.91 3.81
CA MET A 66 -20.90 -1.62 3.41
C MET A 66 -20.97 -1.57 1.87
N ILE A 67 -22.17 -1.62 1.27
CA ILE A 67 -22.38 -1.64 -0.21
C ILE A 67 -21.52 -0.61 -0.96
N PHE A 68 -21.30 0.57 -0.35
CA PHE A 68 -20.57 1.70 -0.92
C PHE A 68 -19.20 2.00 -0.28
N ILE A 69 -18.80 1.31 0.80
CA ILE A 69 -17.54 1.60 1.52
C ILE A 69 -16.55 0.45 1.31
N GLN A 70 -15.51 0.74 0.52
CA GLN A 70 -14.39 -0.15 0.32
C GLN A 70 -13.39 0.01 1.47
N ARG A 71 -12.97 -1.11 2.10
CA ARG A 71 -11.81 -1.11 3.00
C ARG A 71 -10.53 -1.12 2.18
N THR A 72 -9.56 -0.37 2.67
CA THR A 72 -8.19 -0.32 2.17
C THR A 72 -7.25 -0.58 3.34
N ALA A 73 -6.07 -1.11 3.09
CA ALA A 73 -5.09 -1.34 4.14
C ALA A 73 -3.66 -1.15 3.66
N SER A 74 -2.81 -0.82 4.61
CA SER A 74 -1.37 -1.00 4.49
C SER A 74 -0.95 -2.23 5.29
N ILE A 75 -0.14 -3.08 4.66
CA ILE A 75 0.27 -4.37 5.20
C ILE A 75 1.78 -4.49 5.04
N VAL A 76 2.48 -4.86 6.10
CA VAL A 76 3.91 -5.21 6.05
C VAL A 76 4.03 -6.71 6.24
N ILE A 77 4.65 -7.37 5.27
CA ILE A 77 4.88 -8.80 5.24
C ILE A 77 6.39 -9.01 5.28
N ASP A 78 6.87 -9.84 6.21
CA ASP A 78 8.28 -10.16 6.28
C ASP A 78 8.70 -11.21 5.24
N ARG A 79 10.01 -11.52 5.18
CA ARG A 79 10.57 -12.50 4.24
C ARG A 79 10.07 -13.93 4.47
N GLY A 80 9.53 -14.23 5.65
CA GLY A 80 8.89 -15.51 5.98
C GLY A 80 7.42 -15.58 5.57
N GLY A 81 6.87 -14.52 4.97
CA GLY A 81 5.47 -14.45 4.58
C GLY A 81 4.52 -14.12 5.75
N VAL A 82 5.04 -13.66 6.89
CA VAL A 82 4.23 -13.34 8.06
C VAL A 82 3.85 -11.86 8.03
N ILE A 83 2.56 -11.59 8.24
CA ILE A 83 2.06 -10.22 8.42
C ILE A 83 2.57 -9.69 9.76
N ARG A 84 3.40 -8.65 9.73
CA ARG A 84 3.95 -7.97 10.91
C ARG A 84 3.19 -6.69 11.26
N TYR A 85 2.52 -6.10 10.26
CA TYR A 85 1.69 -4.92 10.43
C TYR A 85 0.48 -5.02 9.51
N LEU A 86 -0.69 -4.68 10.03
CA LEU A 86 -1.91 -4.51 9.24
C LEU A 86 -2.70 -3.34 9.82
N LYS A 87 -2.88 -2.30 9.01
CA LYS A 87 -3.75 -1.17 9.33
C LYS A 87 -4.77 -1.03 8.23
N SER A 88 -6.01 -1.42 8.55
CA SER A 88 -7.15 -1.21 7.66
C SER A 88 -7.84 0.10 7.99
N VAL A 89 -8.20 0.87 6.97
CA VAL A 89 -9.01 2.08 7.10
C VAL A 89 -10.24 1.98 6.20
N THR A 90 -11.35 2.52 6.71
CA THR A 90 -12.61 2.73 5.98
C THR A 90 -12.77 4.19 5.55
N ASN A 91 -12.03 5.10 6.19
CA ASN A 91 -12.04 6.53 5.89
C ASN A 91 -10.68 6.95 5.29
N PRO A 92 -10.65 7.43 4.03
CA PRO A 92 -9.43 7.83 3.38
C PRO A 92 -8.87 9.20 3.83
N MET A 93 -9.24 9.70 5.01
CA MET A 93 -8.72 10.97 5.57
C MET A 93 -7.45 10.80 6.41
N VAL A 94 -6.98 9.57 6.68
CA VAL A 94 -5.93 9.26 7.67
C VAL A 94 -4.53 9.01 7.04
N TRP A 95 -4.39 9.22 5.73
CA TRP A 95 -3.28 8.64 4.95
C TRP A 95 -1.91 9.31 5.05
N LEU A 96 -1.82 10.61 5.38
CA LEU A 96 -0.52 11.31 5.34
C LEU A 96 0.40 10.90 6.50
N GLN A 97 -0.18 10.71 7.70
CA GLN A 97 0.55 10.21 8.86
C GLN A 97 0.94 8.73 8.69
N GLU A 98 0.15 7.97 7.93
CA GLU A 98 0.34 6.53 7.77
C GLU A 98 1.62 6.17 7.00
N SER A 99 1.99 6.90 5.93
CA SER A 99 3.22 6.57 5.18
C SER A 99 4.50 6.67 6.01
N GLN A 100 4.55 7.63 6.94
CA GLN A 100 5.69 7.82 7.84
C GLN A 100 5.67 6.81 8.99
N GLU A 101 4.49 6.44 9.47
CA GLU A 101 4.29 5.35 10.45
C GLU A 101 4.79 4.02 9.88
N LEU A 102 4.40 3.69 8.64
CA LEU A 102 4.87 2.50 7.93
C LEU A 102 6.39 2.47 7.80
N LEU A 103 7.00 3.58 7.37
CA LEU A 103 8.45 3.63 7.23
C LEU A 103 9.15 3.46 8.58
N SER A 104 8.61 4.09 9.63
CA SER A 104 9.14 3.94 11.00
C SER A 104 9.06 2.50 11.48
N PHE A 105 7.94 1.81 11.22
CA PHE A 105 7.75 0.41 11.54
C PHE A 105 8.71 -0.51 10.77
N VAL A 106 8.87 -0.30 9.47
CA VAL A 106 9.85 -1.06 8.66
C VAL A 106 11.27 -0.84 9.17
N LYS A 107 11.64 0.41 9.50
CA LYS A 107 12.95 0.75 10.07
C LYS A 107 13.16 0.17 11.47
N SER A 108 12.13 -0.08 12.27
CA SER A 108 12.29 -0.79 13.56
C SER A 108 12.54 -2.28 13.36
N MET A 109 11.85 -2.93 12.41
CA MET A 109 12.08 -4.34 12.11
C MET A 109 13.50 -4.63 11.59
N ALA A 110 14.08 -3.70 10.83
CA ALA A 110 15.44 -3.85 10.30
C ALA A 110 16.54 -3.77 11.38
N LYS A 111 16.21 -3.36 12.61
CA LYS A 111 17.17 -3.28 13.74
C LYS A 111 17.22 -4.56 14.58
N ASP A 112 16.23 -5.44 14.41
CA ASP A 112 16.06 -6.65 15.21
C ASP A 112 16.59 -7.93 14.51
N GLY A 113 17.25 -7.78 13.36
CA GLY A 113 17.87 -8.87 12.59
C GLY A 113 19.33 -8.60 12.26
#